data_AF-A0A5N9GLE6-F1
#
_entry.id   AF-A0A5N9GLE6-F1
#
_cell.length_a   1.000
_cell.length_b   1.000
_cell.length_c   1.000
_cell.angle_alpha   90.00
_cell.angle_beta   90.00
_cell.angle_gamma   90.00
#
_symmetry.space_group_name_H-M   'P 1'
#
loop_
_entity.id
_entity.type
_entity.pdbx_description
1 polymer ?
#
loop_
_entity_poly.entity_id
_entity_poly.type
_entity_poly.pdbx_seq_one_letter_code
_entity_poly.pdbx_strand_id
1 'polypeptide(L)' 'GQTYILANAVTLRLRAMSDVEKTQLLDVPMTIRVDDDFRLFITDFGNHRIQIYKKDAIELSPDQIAPEMRNPILFTT' A
#
# COMPACT_ATOMS: atom_id res chain seq x y z
N GLY A 1 -6.48 3.14 12.54
CA GLY A 1 -5.55 2.58 11.54
C GLY A 1 -5.97 2.99 10.15
N GLN A 2 -6.83 2.20 9.48
CA GLN A 2 -7.33 2.50 8.13
C GLN A 2 -8.33 3.66 8.06
N THR A 3 -9.27 3.77 9.02
CA THR A 3 -10.28 4.85 9.03
C THR A 3 -9.65 6.24 9.02
N TYR A 4 -8.54 6.42 9.74
CA TYR A 4 -7.78 7.67 9.75
C TYR A 4 -7.15 7.97 8.38
N ILE A 5 -6.62 6.95 7.71
CA ILE A 5 -6.02 7.08 6.37
C ILE A 5 -7.09 7.42 5.34
N LEU A 6 -8.23 6.72 5.36
CA LEU A 6 -9.34 6.94 4.44
C LEU A 6 -10.02 8.29 4.64
N ALA A 7 -10.00 8.83 5.86
CA ALA A 7 -10.51 10.16 6.15
C ALA A 7 -9.60 11.29 5.65
N ASN A 8 -8.34 11.01 5.31
CA ASN A 8 -7.37 12.03 4.89
C ASN A 8 -7.07 11.95 3.38
N ALA A 9 -7.82 12.72 2.60
CA ALA A 9 -7.71 12.79 1.15
C ALA A 9 -6.30 13.19 0.64
N VAL A 10 -5.55 13.99 1.41
CA VAL A 10 -4.17 14.37 1.07
C VAL A 10 -3.24 13.18 1.27
N THR A 11 -3.38 12.44 2.37
CA THR A 11 -2.57 11.24 2.59
C THR A 11 -2.86 10.15 1.56
N LEU A 12 -4.13 9.99 1.16
CA LEU A 12 -4.49 9.09 0.04
C LEU A 12 -3.82 9.53 -1.26
N ARG A 13 -3.84 10.83 -1.59
CA ARG A 13 -3.17 11.35 -2.79
C ARG A 13 -1.67 11.09 -2.75
N LEU A 14 -1.01 11.37 -1.63
CA LEU A 14 0.43 11.15 -1.49
C LEU A 14 0.79 9.68 -1.70
N ARG A 15 -0.03 8.75 -1.20
CA ARG A 15 0.15 7.31 -1.43
C ARG A 15 -0.12 6.87 -2.88
N ALA A 16 -1.07 7.52 -3.56
CA ALA A 16 -1.36 7.23 -4.96
C ALA A 16 -0.26 7.76 -5.90
N MET A 17 0.39 8.87 -5.53
CA MET A 17 1.45 9.51 -6.30
C MET A 17 2.85 9.02 -5.91
N SER A 18 3.01 8.37 -4.76
CA SER A 18 4.28 7.77 -4.36
C SER A 18 4.54 6.54 -5.22
N ASP A 19 5.79 6.38 -5.65
CA ASP A 19 6.24 5.10 -6.19
C ASP A 19 5.95 3.98 -5.20
N VAL A 20 5.78 2.77 -5.75
CA VAL A 20 5.67 1.53 -4.97
C VAL A 20 6.79 1.55 -3.94
N GLU A 21 6.43 1.69 -2.65
CA GLU A 21 7.45 1.80 -1.61
C GLU A 21 8.42 0.64 -1.75
N LYS A 22 9.72 0.86 -1.56
CA LYS A 22 10.73 -0.23 -1.65
C LYS A 22 10.32 -1.44 -0.81
N THR A 23 9.62 -1.20 0.30
CA THR A 23 9.01 -2.20 1.17
C THR A 23 7.99 -3.11 0.48
N GLN A 24 7.38 -2.72 -0.63
CA GLN A 24 6.40 -3.53 -1.37
C GLN A 24 7.04 -4.38 -2.48
N LEU A 25 8.29 -4.11 -2.88
CA LEU A 25 8.98 -4.87 -3.93
C LEU A 25 9.49 -6.21 -3.40
N LEU A 26 9.33 -7.27 -4.19
CA LEU A 26 9.87 -8.59 -3.88
C LEU A 26 11.35 -8.69 -4.29
N ASP A 27 12.13 -9.45 -3.52
CA ASP A 27 13.51 -9.81 -3.81
C ASP A 27 13.71 -11.32 -3.58
N VAL A 28 13.95 -12.06 -4.66
CA VAL A 28 14.09 -13.53 -4.64
C VAL A 28 12.90 -14.23 -3.92
N PRO A 29 11.64 -14.08 -4.37
CA PRO A 29 10.52 -14.78 -3.76
C PRO A 29 10.62 -16.29 -4.02
N MET A 30 10.42 -17.11 -2.98
CA MET A 30 10.62 -18.57 -3.04
C MET A 30 9.33 -19.38 -3.09
N THR A 31 8.36 -19.08 -2.23
CA THR A 31 7.08 -19.79 -2.19
C THR A 31 5.91 -18.84 -1.99
N ILE A 32 4.75 -19.29 -2.46
CA ILE A 32 3.49 -18.57 -2.41
C ILE A 32 2.43 -19.53 -1.86
N ARG A 33 1.58 -19.03 -0.94
CA ARG A 33 0.41 -19.75 -0.40
C ARG A 33 -0.78 -18.82 -0.26
N VAL A 34 -1.97 -19.38 -0.40
CA VAL A 34 -3.23 -18.71 -0.15
C VAL A 34 -3.97 -19.52 0.92
N ASP A 35 -4.54 -18.83 1.92
CA ASP A 35 -5.37 -19.45 2.95
C ASP A 35 -6.87 -19.33 2.64
N ASP A 36 -7.71 -19.89 3.51
CA ASP A 36 -9.17 -19.87 3.36
C ASP A 36 -9.75 -18.45 3.47
N ASP A 37 -9.01 -17.50 4.06
CA ASP A 37 -9.36 -16.07 4.16
C ASP A 37 -8.89 -15.26 2.92
N PHE A 38 -8.40 -15.92 1.87
CA PHE A 38 -7.83 -15.30 0.67
C PHE A 38 -6.65 -14.35 0.94
N ARG A 39 -5.89 -14.59 2.01
CA ARG A 39 -4.61 -13.91 2.24
C ARG A 39 -3.52 -14.60 1.44
N LEU A 40 -2.75 -13.81 0.71
CA LEU A 40 -1.61 -14.26 -0.08
C LEU A 40 -0.32 -14.11 0.73
N PHE A 41 0.31 -15.22 1.03
CA PHE A 41 1.59 -15.30 1.74
C PHE A 41 2.70 -15.50 0.71
N ILE A 42 3.72 -14.65 0.75
CA ILE A 42 4.92 -14.75 -0.10
C ILE A 42 6.14 -14.79 0.81
N THR A 43 6.97 -15.83 0.69
CA THR A 43 8.28 -15.85 1.35
C THR A 43 9.28 -15.14 0.48
N ASP A 44 9.73 -13.97 0.93
CA ASP A 44 10.54 -13.03 0.18
C ASP A 44 12.00 -13.14 0.68
N PHE A 45 12.77 -14.06 0.07
CA PHE A 45 14.03 -14.55 0.64
C PHE A 45 15.13 -13.50 0.67
N GLY A 46 15.29 -12.73 -0.40
CA GLY A 46 16.28 -11.66 -0.50
C GLY A 46 16.02 -10.52 0.49
N ASN A 47 14.75 -10.30 0.84
CA ASN A 47 14.35 -9.33 1.86
C ASN A 47 14.25 -9.92 3.28
N HIS A 48 14.54 -11.21 3.48
CA HIS A 48 14.45 -11.91 4.77
C HIS A 48 13.11 -11.73 5.50
N ARG A 49 11.99 -11.76 4.75
CA ARG A 49 10.66 -11.53 5.32
C ARG A 49 9.61 -12.45 4.73
N ILE A 50 8.44 -12.45 5.36
CA ILE A 50 7.21 -13.00 4.79
C ILE A 50 6.27 -11.82 4.56
N GLN A 51 5.85 -11.62 3.31
CA GLN A 51 4.83 -10.62 2.98
C GLN A 51 3.46 -11.29 2.93
N ILE A 52 2.48 -10.63 3.55
CA ILE A 52 1.09 -11.10 3.61
C ILE A 52 0.22 -10.03 2.98
N TYR A 53 -0.34 -10.33 1.82
CA TYR A 53 -1.29 -9.45 1.13
C TYR A 53 -2.72 -9.91 1.41
N LYS A 54 -3.59 -8.95 1.65
CA LYS A 54 -5.04 -9.17 1.76
C LYS A 54 -5.72 -8.44 0.61
N LYS A 55 -6.75 -9.06 0.03
CA LYS A 55 -7.56 -8.45 -1.04
C LYS A 55 -8.55 -7.40 -0.50
N ASP A 56 -8.00 -6.31 0.05
CA ASP A 56 -8.75 -5.20 0.66
C ASP A 56 -8.54 -3.87 -0.09
N ALA A 57 -8.17 -3.91 -1.37
CA ALA A 57 -8.00 -2.70 -2.17
C ALA A 57 -9.35 -1.99 -2.33
N ILE A 58 -9.39 -0.71 -1.98
CA ILE A 58 -10.56 0.17 -2.15
C ILE A 58 -10.24 1.11 -3.31
N GLU A 59 -11.03 1.03 -4.37
CA GLU A 59 -10.96 2.00 -5.46
C GLU A 59 -11.53 3.34 -5.00
N LEU A 60 -10.78 4.42 -5.23
CA LEU A 60 -11.17 5.78 -4.86
C LEU A 60 -11.64 6.54 -6.10
N SER A 61 -12.78 7.22 -6.00
CA SER A 61 -13.18 8.18 -7.03
C SER A 61 -12.31 9.46 -6.94
N PRO A 62 -12.24 10.27 -8.01
CA PRO A 62 -11.51 11.55 -7.99
C PRO A 62 -11.97 12.51 -6.89
N ASP A 63 -13.23 12.42 -6.45
CA ASP A 63 -13.80 13.26 -5.39
C ASP A 63 -13.41 12.79 -3.98
N GLN A 64 -12.94 11.55 -3.85
CA GLN A 64 -12.55 10.92 -2.56
C GLN A 64 -11.05 11.11 -2.24
N ILE A 65 -10.30 11.74 -3.14
CA ILE A 65 -8.86 11.95 -3.03
C ILE A 65 -8.53 13.42 -3.37
N ALA A 66 -7.48 13.99 -2.78
CA ALA A 66 -7.08 15.35 -3.13
C ALA A 66 -6.67 15.43 -4.62
N PRO A 67 -6.67 16.60 -5.28
CA PRO A 67 -6.13 16.74 -6.63
C PRO A 67 -4.62 16.45 -6.68
N GLU A 68 -4.08 16.27 -7.88
CA GLU A 68 -2.63 16.08 -8.07
C GLU A 68 -1.83 17.26 -7.53
N MET A 69 -0.79 16.94 -6.75
CA MET A 69 0.07 17.95 -6.12
C MET A 69 1.37 18.04 -6.90
N ARG A 70 1.71 19.25 -7.37
CA ARG A 70 2.97 19.51 -8.08
C ARG A 70 4.20 19.41 -7.17
N ASN A 71 4.03 19.72 -5.88
CA ASN A 71 5.07 19.61 -4.86
C ASN A 71 4.49 18.96 -3.59
N PRO A 72 4.57 17.63 -3.45
CA PRO A 72 4.01 16.92 -2.31
C PRO A 72 4.85 17.17 -1.04
N ILE A 73 4.26 17.84 -0.05
CA ILE A 73 4.86 18.04 1.28
C ILE A 73 4.01 17.35 2.36
N LEU A 74 4.67 16.65 3.28
CA LEU A 74 4.03 16.10 4.47
C LEU A 74 3.95 17.19 5.54
N PHE A 75 2.73 17.67 5.82
CA PHE A 75 2.51 18.54 6.97
C PHE A 75 2.68 17.71 8.24
N THR A 76 3.69 18.04 9.04
CA THR A 76 3.87 17.50 10.40
C THR A 76 3.41 18.59 11.36
N THR A 77 2.37 18.32 12.16
CA THR A 77 1.88 19.18 13.26
C THR A 77 2.17 18.49 14.57
#